data_AF-A0A7R9Y6Y4-F1
#
_entry.id   AF-A0A7R9Y6Y4-F1
#
_cell.length_a   1.000
_cell.length_b   1.000
_cell.length_c   1.000
_cell.angle_alpha   90.00
_cell.angle_beta   90.00
_cell.angle_gamma   90.00
#
_symmetry.space_group_name_H-M   'P 1'
#
loop_
_entity.id
_entity.type
_entity.pdbx_description
1 polymer ?
#
loop_
_entity_poly.entity_id
_entity_poly.type
_entity_poly.pdbx_seq_one_letter_code
_entity_poly.pdbx_strand_id
1 'polypeptide(L)'
;MIAPHRPPPTTMSDARVLANAAAARAMFQHGYDNYLEHAFPHDELRPISRTYTDSLGELGNLKREHLSETYAGVALTLIDATSTLAVLGNVTEFTRNVRWMERNLNFDADVRVNAFECNIRALGGLLSAHVIAGGDIGMLEAVRGMKGRGAFGTKGGGRGRRASSSSSSS
;
A
#
# COMPACT_ATOMS: atom_id res chain seq x y z
N MET A 1 14.83 -34.36 36.61
CA MET A 1 15.20 -32.93 36.60
C MET A 1 14.18 -32.20 35.72
N ILE A 2 13.29 -31.40 36.30
CA ILE A 2 12.30 -30.61 35.55
C ILE A 2 12.95 -29.27 35.22
N ALA A 3 13.00 -28.88 33.95
CA ALA A 3 13.54 -27.59 33.54
C ALA A 3 12.71 -26.45 34.17
N PRO A 4 13.32 -25.34 34.62
CA PRO A 4 12.59 -24.23 35.20
C PRO A 4 11.56 -23.68 34.20
N HIS A 5 10.36 -23.36 34.70
CA HIS A 5 9.28 -22.80 33.91
C HIS A 5 9.74 -21.50 33.24
N ARG A 6 9.73 -21.47 31.90
CA ARG A 6 10.05 -20.26 31.13
C ARG A 6 8.95 -19.23 31.41
N PRO A 7 9.29 -18.01 31.86
CA PRO A 7 8.28 -16.97 32.03
C PRO A 7 7.61 -16.68 30.69
N PRO A 8 6.32 -16.28 30.70
CA PRO A 8 5.62 -15.90 29.48
C PRO A 8 6.37 -14.76 28.77
N PRO A 9 6.35 -14.71 27.43
CA PRO A 9 6.96 -13.62 26.69
C PRO A 9 6.42 -12.29 27.22
N THR A 10 7.31 -11.37 27.60
CA THR A 10 6.92 -10.04 28.03
C THR A 10 6.20 -9.34 26.86
N THR A 11 4.92 -9.04 27.05
CA THR A 11 4.13 -8.27 26.07
C THR A 11 4.79 -6.90 25.84
N MET A 12 4.97 -6.52 24.57
CA MET A 12 5.53 -5.21 24.22
C MET A 12 4.62 -4.08 24.73
N SER A 13 5.21 -2.97 25.19
CA SER A 13 4.43 -1.79 25.55
C SER A 13 3.82 -1.13 24.30
N ASP A 14 2.66 -0.50 24.47
CA ASP A 14 1.97 0.22 23.38
C ASP A 14 2.88 1.24 22.69
N ALA A 15 3.68 1.98 23.47
CA ALA A 15 4.65 2.93 22.93
C ALA A 15 5.68 2.26 22.00
N ARG A 16 6.13 1.04 22.34
CA ARG A 16 7.07 0.28 21.51
C ARG A 16 6.40 -0.23 20.24
N VAL A 17 5.15 -0.71 20.35
CA VAL A 17 4.35 -1.16 19.20
C VAL A 17 4.15 -0.01 18.21
N LEU A 18 3.79 1.18 18.70
CA LEU A 18 3.62 2.37 17.87
C LEU A 18 4.93 2.82 17.21
N ALA A 19 6.04 2.82 17.95
CA ALA A 19 7.35 3.15 17.41
C ALA A 19 7.77 2.17 16.28
N ASN A 20 7.54 0.86 16.48
CA ASN A 20 7.85 -0.15 15.48
C ASN A 20 6.95 -0.02 14.24
N ALA A 21 5.66 0.28 14.41
CA ALA A 21 4.74 0.52 13.30
C ALA A 21 5.16 1.75 12.47
N ALA A 22 5.63 2.82 13.13
CA ALA A 22 6.17 3.99 12.47
C ALA A 22 7.47 3.68 11.70
N ALA A 23 8.37 2.90 12.29
CA ALA A 23 9.58 2.44 11.63
C ALA A 23 9.29 1.57 10.39
N ALA A 24 8.36 0.61 10.51
CA ALA A 24 7.95 -0.25 9.39
C ALA A 24 7.35 0.57 8.24
N ARG A 25 6.53 1.58 8.55
CA ARG A 25 6.00 2.53 7.56
C ARG A 25 7.10 3.32 6.86
N ALA A 26 8.11 3.80 7.60
CA ALA A 26 9.24 4.51 7.02
C ALA A 26 10.07 3.61 6.10
N MET A 27 10.29 2.35 6.49
CA MET A 27 10.98 1.36 5.67
C MET A 27 10.22 1.03 4.39
N PHE A 28 8.90 0.85 4.50
CA PHE A 28 8.04 0.63 3.32
C PHE A 28 8.14 1.81 2.35
N GLN A 29 8.02 3.04 2.86
CA GLN A 29 8.11 4.24 2.02
C GLN A 29 9.47 4.34 1.34
N HIS A 30 10.56 4.07 2.06
CA HIS A 30 11.90 4.04 1.49
C HIS A 30 12.02 3.06 0.32
N GLY A 31 11.56 1.81 0.49
CA GLY A 31 11.59 0.81 -0.58
C GLY A 31 10.69 1.17 -1.76
N TYR A 32 9.48 1.65 -1.46
CA TYR A 32 8.49 2.05 -2.48
C TYR A 32 8.98 3.22 -3.32
N ASP A 33 9.53 4.27 -2.71
CA ASP A 33 10.03 5.45 -3.42
C ASP A 33 11.21 5.08 -4.34
N ASN A 34 12.13 4.23 -3.86
CA ASN A 34 13.25 3.77 -4.68
C ASN A 34 12.79 2.88 -5.85
N TYR A 35 11.73 2.08 -5.65
CA TYR A 35 11.12 1.34 -6.76
C TYR A 35 10.55 2.28 -7.82
N LEU A 36 9.78 3.29 -7.39
CA LEU A 36 9.22 4.30 -8.31
C LEU A 36 10.32 5.08 -9.05
N GLU A 37 11.43 5.37 -8.39
CA GLU A 37 12.53 6.14 -8.99
C GLU A 37 13.37 5.33 -9.99
N HIS A 38 13.66 4.06 -9.67
CA HIS A 38 14.71 3.31 -10.37
C HIS A 38 14.23 2.11 -11.19
N ALA A 39 13.00 1.63 -10.95
CA ALA A 39 12.55 0.38 -11.56
C ALA A 39 11.15 0.48 -12.17
N PHE A 40 10.30 1.39 -11.76
CA PHE A 40 8.97 1.53 -12.38
C PHE A 40 9.06 1.84 -13.89
N PRO A 41 8.30 1.15 -14.77
CA PRO A 41 7.22 0.20 -14.50
C PRO A 41 7.61 -1.29 -14.56
N HIS A 42 8.89 -1.62 -14.45
CA HIS A 42 9.37 -3.01 -14.43
C HIS A 42 8.89 -3.77 -13.17
N ASP A 43 9.03 -5.09 -13.19
CA ASP A 43 8.47 -5.94 -12.13
C ASP A 43 9.10 -5.67 -10.77
N GLU A 44 10.44 -5.61 -10.67
CA GLU A 44 11.16 -5.51 -9.40
C GLU A 44 12.41 -4.63 -9.48
N LEU A 45 12.71 -3.96 -8.37
CA LEU A 45 13.94 -3.19 -8.18
C LEU A 45 15.12 -4.12 -7.82
N ARG A 46 16.28 -3.88 -8.45
CA ARG A 46 17.59 -4.35 -7.99
C ARG A 46 18.28 -3.22 -7.22
N PRO A 47 18.17 -3.18 -5.88
CA PRO A 47 18.44 -1.98 -5.09
C PRO A 47 19.92 -1.58 -5.04
N ILE A 48 20.84 -2.55 -5.17
CA ILE A 48 22.28 -2.27 -5.15
C ILE A 48 22.75 -1.66 -6.47
N SER A 49 22.31 -2.22 -7.60
CA SER A 49 22.66 -1.72 -8.94
C SER A 49 21.80 -0.56 -9.40
N ARG A 50 20.69 -0.26 -8.72
CA ARG A 50 19.65 0.70 -9.15
C ARG A 50 19.16 0.42 -10.56
N THR A 51 18.98 -0.86 -10.85
CA THR A 51 18.38 -1.34 -12.09
C THR A 51 17.12 -2.14 -11.75
N TYR A 52 16.54 -2.82 -12.73
CA TYR A 52 15.33 -3.61 -12.54
C TYR A 52 15.51 -5.05 -13.02
N THR A 53 14.48 -5.85 -12.77
CA THR A 53 14.29 -7.18 -13.35
C THR A 53 12.81 -7.39 -13.64
N ASP A 54 12.52 -8.09 -14.74
CA ASP A 54 11.16 -8.44 -15.15
C ASP A 54 10.86 -9.89 -14.77
N SER A 55 10.75 -10.10 -13.46
CA SER A 55 10.86 -11.41 -12.82
C SER A 55 9.75 -12.39 -13.17
N LEU A 56 8.55 -11.93 -13.55
CA LEU A 56 7.49 -12.87 -13.97
C LEU A 56 7.90 -13.67 -15.22
N GLY A 57 8.56 -13.02 -16.18
CA GLY A 57 9.10 -13.67 -17.36
C GLY A 57 10.32 -14.54 -17.05
N GLU A 58 11.16 -14.13 -16.10
CA GLU A 58 12.34 -14.91 -15.68
C GLU A 58 11.95 -16.18 -14.89
N LEU A 59 10.99 -16.10 -13.98
CA LEU A 59 10.52 -17.22 -13.15
C LEU A 59 9.76 -18.27 -13.98
N GLY A 60 9.06 -17.84 -15.03
CA GLY A 60 8.43 -18.75 -16.00
C GLY A 60 9.41 -19.42 -16.96
N ASN A 61 10.68 -19.01 -16.92
CA ASN A 61 11.71 -19.45 -17.85
C ASN A 61 13.01 -19.79 -17.10
N LEU A 62 12.97 -20.82 -16.24
CA LEU A 62 14.10 -21.23 -15.40
C LEU A 62 15.39 -21.55 -16.17
N LYS A 63 15.30 -21.88 -17.47
CA LYS A 63 16.45 -22.11 -18.35
C LYS A 63 16.94 -20.86 -19.08
N ARG A 64 16.26 -19.72 -18.91
CA ARG A 64 16.50 -18.44 -19.60
C ARG A 64 16.53 -18.57 -21.13
N GLU A 65 15.80 -19.54 -21.69
CA GLU A 65 15.77 -19.80 -23.12
C GLU A 65 14.76 -18.86 -23.81
N HIS A 66 15.18 -18.00 -24.72
CA HIS A 66 14.30 -17.10 -25.49
C HIS A 66 13.32 -16.31 -24.59
N LEU A 67 13.85 -15.36 -23.82
CA LEU A 67 13.02 -14.36 -23.15
C LEU A 67 12.34 -13.49 -24.22
N SER A 68 11.07 -13.18 -24.01
CA SER A 68 10.30 -12.33 -24.93
C SER A 68 10.97 -10.97 -25.08
N GLU A 69 11.24 -10.56 -26.33
CA GLU A 69 11.84 -9.25 -26.61
C GLU A 69 10.84 -8.09 -26.37
N THR A 70 9.55 -8.40 -26.27
CA THR A 70 8.48 -7.42 -26.12
C THR A 70 7.94 -7.32 -24.69
N TYR A 71 8.33 -8.23 -23.80
CA TYR A 71 7.94 -8.18 -22.40
C TYR A 71 8.81 -7.18 -21.62
N ALA A 72 8.18 -6.20 -20.99
CA ALA A 72 8.83 -5.13 -20.21
C ALA A 72 8.26 -5.01 -18.79
N GLY A 73 7.85 -6.14 -18.21
CA GLY A 73 7.21 -6.18 -16.90
C GLY A 73 5.73 -5.77 -16.91
N VAL A 74 5.07 -5.99 -15.80
CA VAL A 74 3.68 -5.59 -15.50
C VAL A 74 3.60 -4.77 -14.22
N ALA A 75 4.70 -4.10 -13.85
CA ALA A 75 4.82 -3.36 -12.59
C ALA A 75 4.46 -4.22 -11.36
N LEU A 76 4.97 -5.46 -11.30
CA LEU A 76 4.61 -6.42 -10.25
C LEU A 76 4.76 -5.88 -8.82
N THR A 77 5.84 -5.16 -8.52
CA THR A 77 6.03 -4.50 -7.21
C THR A 77 4.97 -3.44 -6.95
N LEU A 78 4.53 -2.68 -7.97
CA LEU A 78 3.42 -1.73 -7.83
C LEU A 78 2.12 -2.47 -7.47
N ILE A 79 1.83 -3.58 -8.14
CA ILE A 79 0.65 -4.42 -7.89
C ILE A 79 0.67 -4.89 -6.43
N ASP A 80 1.76 -5.52 -5.99
CA ASP A 80 1.92 -6.04 -4.62
C ASP A 80 1.84 -4.94 -3.55
N ALA A 81 2.45 -3.77 -3.82
CA ALA A 81 2.51 -2.67 -2.87
C ALA A 81 1.18 -1.92 -2.71
N THR A 82 0.27 -2.00 -3.69
CA THR A 82 -0.93 -1.17 -3.73
C THR A 82 -1.84 -1.41 -2.52
N SER A 83 -2.17 -2.66 -2.19
CA SER A 83 -3.00 -2.94 -0.99
C SER A 83 -2.31 -2.49 0.31
N THR A 84 -0.98 -2.56 0.39
CA THR A 84 -0.21 -2.10 1.54
C THR A 84 -0.31 -0.58 1.72
N LEU A 85 -0.30 0.20 0.63
CA LEU A 85 -0.52 1.65 0.69
C LEU A 85 -1.87 1.98 1.34
N ALA A 86 -2.91 1.22 1.04
CA ALA A 86 -4.22 1.39 1.66
C ALA A 86 -4.21 1.03 3.15
N VAL A 87 -3.59 -0.09 3.54
CA VAL A 87 -3.44 -0.49 4.95
C VAL A 87 -2.64 0.54 5.75
N LEU A 88 -1.62 1.12 5.15
CA LEU A 88 -0.86 2.21 5.74
C LEU A 88 -1.67 3.54 5.72
N GLY A 89 -2.78 3.64 5.01
CA GLY A 89 -3.59 4.87 4.94
C GLY A 89 -3.02 5.93 3.99
N ASN A 90 -2.11 5.56 3.09
CA ASN A 90 -1.67 6.40 1.98
C ASN A 90 -2.67 6.31 0.82
N VAL A 91 -3.87 6.85 1.06
CA VAL A 91 -5.01 6.77 0.13
C VAL A 91 -4.73 7.50 -1.20
N THR A 92 -3.98 8.60 -1.14
CA THR A 92 -3.61 9.37 -2.34
C THR A 92 -2.81 8.51 -3.31
N GLU A 93 -1.77 7.84 -2.81
CA GLU A 93 -0.89 7.04 -3.65
C GLU A 93 -1.55 5.71 -4.07
N PHE A 94 -2.33 5.09 -3.18
CA PHE A 94 -3.20 3.97 -3.55
C PHE A 94 -4.08 4.30 -4.77
N THR A 95 -4.75 5.45 -4.73
CA THR A 95 -5.63 5.91 -5.81
C THR A 95 -4.84 6.16 -7.10
N ARG A 96 -3.64 6.75 -6.99
CA ARG A 96 -2.74 6.95 -8.13
C ARG A 96 -2.39 5.62 -8.79
N ASN A 97 -2.03 4.61 -8.00
CA ASN A 97 -1.64 3.29 -8.50
C ASN A 97 -2.80 2.59 -9.19
N VAL A 98 -3.99 2.54 -8.58
CA VAL A 98 -5.18 1.95 -9.20
C VAL A 98 -5.47 2.57 -10.56
N ARG A 99 -5.42 3.91 -10.63
CA ARG A 99 -5.64 4.64 -11.88
C ARG A 99 -4.56 4.41 -12.92
N TRP A 100 -3.30 4.26 -12.50
CA TRP A 100 -2.23 3.90 -13.43
C TRP A 100 -2.42 2.47 -13.95
N MET A 101 -2.72 1.51 -13.07
CA MET A 101 -2.92 0.11 -13.45
C MET A 101 -4.09 -0.06 -14.42
N GLU A 102 -5.21 0.60 -14.17
CA GLU A 102 -6.40 0.64 -15.05
C GLU A 102 -6.05 1.05 -16.48
N ARG A 103 -5.08 1.96 -16.66
CA ARG A 103 -4.73 2.51 -17.98
C ARG A 103 -3.54 1.83 -18.66
N ASN A 104 -2.66 1.16 -17.91
CA ASN A 104 -1.34 0.77 -18.41
C ASN A 104 -1.06 -0.73 -18.32
N LEU A 105 -1.75 -1.49 -17.45
CA LEU A 105 -1.51 -2.93 -17.38
C LEU A 105 -2.03 -3.61 -18.65
N ASN A 106 -1.13 -4.34 -19.31
CA ASN A 106 -1.45 -5.22 -20.42
C ASN A 106 -0.88 -6.61 -20.15
N PHE A 107 -1.74 -7.62 -20.10
CA PHE A 107 -1.36 -9.02 -19.91
C PHE A 107 -1.35 -9.81 -21.23
N ASP A 108 -1.71 -9.19 -22.35
CA ASP A 108 -1.60 -9.78 -23.68
C ASP A 108 -0.16 -9.67 -24.18
N ALA A 109 0.67 -10.62 -23.73
CA ALA A 109 2.09 -10.72 -24.06
C ALA A 109 2.48 -12.17 -24.33
N ASP A 110 3.27 -12.39 -25.38
CA ASP A 110 3.87 -13.70 -25.66
C ASP A 110 5.09 -13.91 -24.76
N VAL A 111 4.83 -14.32 -23.52
CA VAL A 111 5.84 -14.59 -22.49
C VAL A 111 5.43 -15.81 -21.67
N ARG A 112 6.41 -16.66 -21.36
CA ARG A 112 6.21 -17.76 -20.41
C ARG A 112 6.30 -17.23 -18.99
N VAL A 113 5.28 -17.46 -18.19
CA VAL A 113 5.23 -17.06 -16.78
C VAL A 113 5.04 -18.29 -15.89
N ASN A 114 5.51 -18.19 -14.63
CA ASN A 114 5.17 -19.17 -13.62
C ASN A 114 3.73 -18.91 -13.15
N ALA A 115 2.82 -19.84 -13.43
CA ALA A 115 1.41 -19.70 -13.08
C ALA A 115 1.17 -19.56 -11.56
N PHE A 116 1.99 -20.20 -10.73
CA PHE A 116 1.88 -20.06 -9.28
C PHE A 116 2.17 -18.63 -8.83
N GLU A 117 3.27 -18.06 -9.30
CA GLU A 117 3.69 -16.68 -8.97
C GLU A 117 2.71 -15.65 -9.53
N CYS A 118 2.27 -15.83 -10.78
CA CYS A 118 1.28 -14.96 -11.42
C CYS A 118 -0.04 -14.94 -10.61
N ASN A 119 -0.48 -16.10 -10.11
CA ASN A 119 -1.70 -16.19 -9.32
C ASN A 119 -1.60 -15.46 -7.97
N ILE A 120 -0.53 -15.70 -7.21
CA ILE A 120 -0.43 -15.15 -5.85
C ILE A 120 -0.03 -13.67 -5.83
N ARG A 121 0.74 -13.21 -6.82
CA ARG A 121 1.24 -11.83 -6.90
C ARG A 121 0.34 -10.94 -7.76
N ALA A 122 0.29 -11.19 -9.07
CA ALA A 122 -0.45 -10.34 -9.98
C ALA A 122 -1.97 -10.44 -9.73
N LEU A 123 -2.55 -11.63 -9.83
CA LEU A 123 -4.00 -11.81 -9.61
C LEU A 123 -4.39 -11.49 -8.16
N GLY A 124 -3.66 -12.01 -7.18
CA GLY A 124 -3.91 -11.76 -5.76
C GLY A 124 -3.82 -10.28 -5.38
N GLY A 125 -2.81 -9.56 -5.87
CA GLY A 125 -2.63 -8.13 -5.63
C GLY A 125 -3.73 -7.28 -6.27
N LEU A 126 -4.09 -7.58 -7.53
CA LEU A 126 -5.20 -6.89 -8.21
C LEU A 126 -6.54 -7.11 -7.53
N LEU A 127 -6.86 -8.35 -7.12
CA LEU A 127 -8.08 -8.65 -6.38
C LEU A 127 -8.11 -7.92 -5.02
N SER A 128 -6.98 -7.91 -4.31
CA SER A 128 -6.88 -7.19 -3.03
C SER A 128 -7.11 -5.70 -3.20
N ALA A 129 -6.50 -5.07 -4.22
CA ALA A 129 -6.71 -3.66 -4.54
C ALA A 129 -8.16 -3.39 -4.96
N HIS A 130 -8.77 -4.30 -5.74
CA HIS A 130 -10.16 -4.20 -6.19
C HIS A 130 -11.15 -4.21 -5.02
N VAL A 131 -11.02 -5.17 -4.10
CA VAL A 131 -11.89 -5.27 -2.91
C VAL A 131 -11.78 -4.01 -2.05
N ILE A 132 -10.55 -3.53 -1.80
CA ILE A 132 -10.32 -2.30 -1.03
C ILE A 132 -10.92 -1.08 -1.73
N ALA A 133 -10.79 -0.97 -3.05
CA ALA A 133 -11.32 0.14 -3.83
C ALA A 133 -12.85 0.11 -3.95
N GLY A 134 -13.44 -1.09 -4.04
CA GLY A 134 -14.89 -1.30 -4.14
C GLY A 134 -15.65 -1.01 -2.85
N GLY A 135 -14.95 -0.83 -1.72
CA GLY A 135 -15.57 -0.53 -0.43
C GLY A 135 -16.25 -1.71 0.24
N ASP A 136 -16.19 -2.89 -0.37
CA ASP A 136 -16.61 -4.13 0.26
C ASP A 136 -15.55 -4.53 1.31
N ILE A 137 -16.02 -4.65 2.56
CA ILE A 137 -15.29 -5.11 3.74
C ILE A 137 -14.45 -4.04 4.46
N GLY A 138 -15.08 -3.25 5.35
CA GLY A 138 -14.56 -2.78 6.65
C GLY A 138 -13.27 -1.94 6.72
N MET A 139 -12.46 -1.86 5.66
CA MET A 139 -11.13 -1.30 5.64
C MET A 139 -11.16 0.22 5.51
N LEU A 140 -12.09 0.78 4.73
CA LEU A 140 -12.28 2.23 4.67
C LEU A 140 -12.73 2.81 6.03
N GLU A 141 -13.57 2.10 6.78
CA GLU A 141 -13.95 2.45 8.15
C GLU A 141 -12.78 2.29 9.13
N ALA A 142 -11.96 1.24 8.99
CA ALA A 142 -10.74 1.06 9.80
C ALA A 142 -9.68 2.15 9.52
N VAL A 143 -9.47 2.51 8.25
CA VAL A 143 -8.55 3.59 7.81
C VAL A 143 -9.08 4.96 8.26
N ARG A 144 -10.39 5.20 8.20
CA ARG A 144 -11.04 6.39 8.79
C ARG A 144 -10.91 6.41 10.32
N GLY A 145 -11.09 5.27 10.98
CA GLY A 145 -10.97 5.11 12.43
C GLY A 145 -9.53 5.28 12.95
N MET A 146 -8.51 4.97 12.15
CA MET A 146 -7.11 5.29 12.46
C MET A 146 -6.85 6.80 12.45
N LYS A 147 -7.52 7.56 11.57
CA LYS A 147 -7.47 9.03 11.55
C LYS A 147 -8.18 9.65 12.76
N GLY A 148 -9.18 8.97 13.33
CA GLY A 148 -9.96 9.44 14.49
C GLY A 148 -9.27 9.33 15.87
N ARG A 149 -8.14 8.62 15.99
CA ARG A 149 -7.42 8.42 17.27
C ARG A 149 -6.24 9.38 17.48
N GLY A 150 -5.93 10.23 16.50
CA GLY A 150 -4.91 11.27 16.59
C GLY A 150 -5.48 12.64 16.23
N ALA A 151 -6.01 13.34 17.23
CA ALA A 151 -6.20 14.80 17.30
C ALA A 151 -6.86 15.53 16.11
N PHE A 152 -8.09 16.02 16.33
CA PHE A 152 -8.31 17.47 16.44
C PHE A 152 -9.68 17.75 17.07
N GLY A 153 -9.68 18.12 18.36
CA GLY A 153 -10.81 18.79 18.96
C GLY A 153 -10.93 20.18 18.35
N THR A 154 -11.82 20.35 17.37
CA THR A 154 -12.35 21.69 17.10
C THR A 154 -13.41 21.98 18.14
N LYS A 155 -13.10 22.93 19.04
CA LYS A 155 -14.09 23.50 19.96
C LYS A 155 -15.33 23.90 19.15
N GLY A 156 -16.48 23.40 19.59
CA GLY A 156 -17.78 23.74 19.03
C GLY A 156 -17.96 25.24 18.96
N GLY A 157 -18.32 25.72 17.77
CA GLY A 157 -18.85 27.07 17.58
C GLY A 157 -20.16 27.21 18.34
N GLY A 158 -20.10 27.91 19.46
CA GLY A 158 -21.28 28.28 20.25
C GLY A 158 -22.21 29.17 19.44
N ARG A 159 -23.37 28.62 19.06
CA ARG A 159 -24.56 29.40 18.73
C ARG A 159 -25.09 30.02 20.01
N GLY A 160 -25.17 31.34 20.07
CA GLY A 160 -25.97 32.02 21.09
C GLY A 160 -25.66 33.51 21.24
N ARG A 161 -26.44 34.36 20.57
CA ARG A 161 -27.31 35.37 21.19
C ARG A 161 -27.96 36.26 20.14
N ARG A 162 -29.29 36.14 20.06
CA ARG A 162 -30.19 37.21 19.62
C ARG A 162 -30.09 38.36 20.63
N ALA A 163 -30.05 39.58 20.13
CA ALA A 163 -30.62 40.74 20.81
C ALA A 163 -31.16 41.71 19.74
N SER A 164 -32.43 42.02 19.89
CA SER A 164 -33.23 42.97 19.10
C SER A 164 -33.48 44.22 19.93
N SER A 165 -33.31 45.41 19.35
CA SER A 165 -33.95 46.70 19.72
C SER A 165 -33.26 47.81 18.89
N SER A 166 -33.86 48.37 17.83
CA SER A 166 -34.88 49.44 17.76
C SER A 166 -34.31 50.87 17.82
N SER A 167 -34.91 51.75 16.99
CA SER A 167 -34.90 53.25 16.97
C SER A 167 -33.57 53.96 16.65
N SER A 168 -33.47 55.10 15.96
CA SER A 168 -34.26 55.88 14.99
C SER A 168 -33.47 57.19 14.76
N SER A 169 -33.73 57.85 13.62
CA SER A 169 -33.75 59.32 13.43
C SER A 169 -32.63 59.98 12.62
N SER A 170 -33.15 60.74 11.64
CA SER A 170 -32.58 61.82 10.82
C SER A 170 -31.72 61.47 9.61
#